data_AF-A0AAD6VMW0-F1
#
_entry.id   AF-A0AAD6VMW0-F1
#
_cell.length_a   1.000
_cell.length_b   1.000
_cell.length_c   1.000
_cell.angle_alpha   90.00
_cell.angle_beta   90.00
_cell.angle_gamma   90.00
#
_symmetry.space_group_name_H-M   'P 1'
#
loop_
_entity.id
_entity.type
_entity.pdbx_description
1 polymer ?
#
loop_
_entity_poly.entity_id
_entity_poly.type
_entity_poly.pdbx_seq_one_letter_code
_entity_poly.pdbx_strand_id
1 'polypeptide(L)' 'NRELPRPGPVVTPDGQEEFFIDRILDKRTRYRKTQYKVRWLGYGHEDDQWIDASEL' A
#
# COMPACT_ATOMS: atom_id res chain seq x y z
N ASN A 1 7.21 -23.64 -5.84
CA ASN A 1 6.48 -22.51 -5.22
C ASN A 1 7.50 -21.44 -4.88
N ARG A 2 7.69 -20.41 -5.72
CA ARG A 2 8.58 -19.29 -5.40
C ARG A 2 7.77 -18.28 -4.63
N GLU A 3 7.71 -18.44 -3.32
CA GLU A 3 7.25 -17.39 -2.42
C GLU A 3 8.36 -16.33 -2.46
N LEU A 4 8.16 -15.26 -3.23
CA LEU A 4 9.07 -14.12 -3.18
C LEU A 4 9.09 -13.67 -1.71
N PRO A 5 10.27 -13.47 -1.09
CA PRO A 5 10.31 -12.87 0.24
C PRO A 5 9.58 -11.54 0.11
N ARG A 6 8.42 -11.44 0.75
CA ARG A 6 7.60 -10.24 0.80
C ARG A 6 8.54 -9.09 1.15
N PRO A 7 8.70 -8.06 0.31
CA PRO A 7 9.59 -6.96 0.65
C PRO A 7 9.01 -6.29 1.88
N GLY A 8 9.61 -6.60 3.05
CA GLY A 8 9.10 -6.16 4.33
C GLY A 8 8.96 -4.63 4.36
N PRO A 9 8.09 -4.11 5.24
CA PRO A 9 7.95 -2.68 5.40
C PRO A 9 9.31 -2.02 5.62
N VAL A 10 9.56 -0.92 4.92
CA VAL A 10 10.66 -0.02 5.22
C VAL A 10 10.27 0.71 6.50
N VAL A 11 10.92 0.37 7.60
CA VAL A 11 10.70 1.07 8.86
C VAL A 11 11.48 2.39 8.81
N THR A 12 10.78 3.51 8.83
CA THR A 12 11.37 4.85 8.98
C THR A 12 12.15 4.95 10.31
N PRO A 13 13.08 5.91 10.44
CA PRO A 13 13.71 6.20 11.73
C PRO A 13 12.70 6.56 12.84
N ASP A 14 11.45 6.90 12.49
CA ASP A 14 10.35 7.17 13.41
C ASP A 14 9.55 5.91 13.81
N GLY A 15 9.92 4.74 13.28
CA GLY A 15 9.24 3.47 13.53
C GLY A 15 7.96 3.26 12.70
N GLN A 16 7.69 4.11 11.72
CA GLN A 16 6.56 3.94 10.80
C GLN A 16 6.91 2.99 9.66
N GLU A 17 5.99 2.09 9.35
CA GLU A 17 6.10 1.11 8.28
C GLU A 17 5.70 1.73 6.93
N GLU A 18 6.67 2.03 6.07
CA GLU A 18 6.45 2.49 4.70
C GLU A 18 6.58 1.32 3.72
N PHE A 19 5.69 1.25 2.74
CA PHE A 19 5.73 0.23 1.69
C PHE A 19 5.78 0.89 0.32
N PHE A 20 6.56 0.31 -0.61
CA PHE A 20 6.62 0.82 -1.97
C PHE A 20 5.36 0.44 -2.75
N ILE A 21 4.69 1.45 -3.30
CA ILE A 21 3.52 1.28 -4.16
C ILE A 21 4.00 0.94 -5.57
N ASP A 22 3.54 -0.19 -6.11
CA ASP A 22 3.69 -0.52 -7.53
C ASP A 22 2.82 0.39 -8.39
N ARG A 23 1.52 0.43 -8.04
CA ARG A 23 0.52 1.20 -8.77
C ARG A 23 -0.72 1.47 -7.92
N ILE A 24 -1.38 2.58 -8.22
CA ILE A 24 -2.74 2.85 -7.74
C ILE A 24 -3.71 2.10 -8.67
N LEU A 25 -4.51 1.23 -8.10
CA LEU A 25 -5.52 0.45 -8.82
C LEU A 25 -6.84 1.20 -8.91
N ASP A 26 -7.22 1.90 -7.85
CA ASP A 26 -8.53 2.53 -7.75
C ASP A 26 -8.50 3.76 -6.83
N LYS A 27 -9.50 4.64 -6.99
CA LYS A 27 -9.67 5.85 -6.20
C LYS A 27 -11.14 5.97 -5.86
N ARG A 28 -11.45 6.04 -4.57
CA ARG A 28 -12.82 6.28 -4.09
C ARG A 28 -12.86 7.45 -3.12
N THR A 29 -14.00 8.10 -3.02
CA THR A 29 -14.25 9.14 -2.00
C THR A 29 -15.30 8.64 -1.02
N ARG A 30 -14.94 8.53 0.26
CA ARG A 30 -15.83 8.08 1.34
C ARG A 30 -15.79 9.08 2.49
N TYR A 31 -16.95 9.53 2.96
CA TYR A 31 -17.06 10.51 4.06
C TYR A 31 -16.17 11.76 3.89
N ARG A 32 -16.13 12.33 2.67
CA ARG A 32 -15.27 13.47 2.29
C ARG A 32 -13.76 13.20 2.33
N LYS A 33 -13.33 11.95 2.56
CA LYS A 33 -11.93 11.54 2.43
C LYS A 33 -11.74 10.79 1.12
N THR A 34 -10.66 11.10 0.40
CA THR A 34 -10.24 10.31 -0.76
C THR A 34 -9.40 9.15 -0.26
N GLN A 35 -9.68 7.96 -0.78
CA GLN A 35 -8.92 6.74 -0.52
C GLN A 35 -8.43 6.18 -1.84
N TYR A 36 -7.21 5.64 -1.82
CA TYR A 36 -6.56 5.01 -2.96
C TYR A 36 -6.37 3.54 -2.66
N LYS A 37 -6.80 2.69 -3.60
CA LYS A 37 -6.46 1.27 -3.57
C LYS A 37 -5.07 1.13 -4.15
N VAL A 38 -4.10 0.83 -3.31
CA VAL A 38 -2.71 0.68 -3.72
C VAL A 38 -2.36 -0.79 -3.84
N ARG A 39 -1.60 -1.11 -4.88
CA ARG A 39 -0.90 -2.39 -5.01
C ARG A 39 0.54 -2.19 -4.56
N TRP A 40 0.98 -3.00 -3.63
CA TRP A 40 2.36 -2.96 -3.16
C TRP A 40 3.30 -3.64 -4.15
N LEU A 41 4.50 -3.08 -4.33
CA LEU A 41 5.52 -3.59 -5.21
C LEU A 41 6.00 -4.96 -4.74
N GLY A 42 5.87 -5.98 -5.61
CA GLY A 42 6.21 -7.35 -5.28
C GLY A 42 5.12 -8.13 -4.53
N TYR A 43 3.95 -7.53 -4.31
CA TYR A 43 2.80 -8.18 -3.67
C TYR A 43 1.65 -8.44 -4.64
N GLY A 44 0.83 -9.44 -4.30
CA GLY A 44 -0.33 -9.84 -5.10
C GLY A 44 -1.53 -8.93 -4.90
N HIS A 45 -2.60 -9.21 -5.65
CA HIS A 45 -3.89 -8.54 -5.46
C HIS A 45 -4.52 -8.83 -4.09
N GLU A 46 -4.04 -9.88 -3.41
CA GLU A 46 -4.43 -10.27 -2.06
C GLU A 46 -3.99 -9.25 -1.00
N ASP A 47 -2.89 -8.55 -1.23
CA ASP A 47 -2.34 -7.53 -0.33
C ASP A 47 -2.78 -6.10 -0.73
N ASP A 48 -3.64 -5.95 -1.74
CA ASP A 48 -4.12 -4.62 -2.15
C ASP A 48 -4.90 -3.96 -1.01
N GLN A 49 -4.43 -2.80 -0.54
CA GLN A 49 -5.05 -2.08 0.56
C GLN A 49 -5.61 -0.72 0.14
N TRP A 50 -6.66 -0.28 0.86
CA TRP A 50 -7.21 1.07 0.71
C TRP A 50 -6.55 1.97 1.75
N ILE A 51 -5.71 2.90 1.28
CA ILE A 51 -5.11 3.90 2.14
C ILE A 51 -5.77 5.26 1.90
N ASP A 52 -5.88 6.06 2.96
CA ASP A 52 -6.37 7.42 2.84
C ASP A 52 -5.35 8.27 2.08
N ALA A 53 -5.83 9.20 1.26
CA ALA A 53 -5.00 10.15 0.51
C ALA A 53 -4.10 11.03 1.39
N SER A 54 -4.33 11.03 2.71
CA SER A 54 -3.51 11.75 3.68
C SER A 54 -2.32 10.92 4.17
N GLU A 55 -2.34 9.61 3.93
CA GLU A 55 -1.31 8.63 4.33
C GLU A 55 -0.46 8.20 3.12
N LEU A 56 -0.68 8.83 1.95
CA LEU A 56 0.07 8.64 0.70
C LEU A 56 1.01 9.83 0.49
#